data_AF-A0A2P9HBZ5-F1
#
_entry.id   AF-A0A2P9HBZ5-F1
#
_cell.length_a   1.000
_cell.length_b   1.000
_cell.length_c   1.000
_cell.angle_alpha   90.00
_cell.angle_beta   90.00
_cell.angle_gamma   90.00
#
_symmetry.space_group_name_H-M   'P 1'
#
loop_
_entity.id
_entity.type
_entity.pdbx_description
1 polymer ?
#
loop_
_entity_poly.entity_id
_entity_poly.type
_entity_poly.pdbx_seq_one_letter_code
_entity_poly.pdbx_strand_id
1 'polypeptide(L)' 'MATPDSNNPDAPVKGANSFTEAQAKSRIEEAGYTGVSGLKLDEENGIWEASAMKGNEKLDVQLDYQGNVTKKPM' A
#
# COMPACT_ATOMS: atom_id res chain seq x y z
N MET A 1 4.07 33.58 -1.80
CA MET A 1 3.71 32.29 -1.18
C MET A 1 3.03 31.47 -2.25
N ALA A 2 3.60 30.34 -2.66
CA ALA A 2 2.97 29.47 -3.64
C ALA A 2 1.93 28.60 -2.93
N THR A 3 0.65 28.84 -3.20
CA THR A 3 -0.37 27.81 -3.07
C THR A 3 -0.28 26.89 -4.29
N PRO A 4 -0.49 25.58 -4.09
CA PRO A 4 -1.59 25.01 -4.84
C PRO A 4 -2.54 24.27 -3.90
N ASP A 5 -3.76 24.78 -3.95
CA ASP A 5 -5.00 24.13 -3.62
C ASP A 5 -5.03 22.69 -4.15
N SER A 6 -5.21 21.74 -3.24
CA SER A 6 -5.83 20.44 -3.50
C SER A 6 -6.58 20.06 -2.24
N ASN A 7 -7.68 20.77 -2.05
CA ASN A 7 -8.74 20.44 -1.12
C ASN A 7 -9.42 19.17 -1.67
N ASN A 8 -9.12 18.00 -1.12
CA ASN A 8 -9.94 16.80 -1.30
C ASN A 8 -10.73 16.59 0.00
N PRO A 9 -11.99 17.08 0.10
CA PRO A 9 -12.75 17.10 1.35
C PRO A 9 -13.51 15.77 1.64
N ASP A 10 -13.26 14.69 0.89
CA ASP A 10 -13.99 13.41 0.99
C ASP A 10 -13.05 12.18 1.01
N ALA A 11 -11.99 12.22 1.80
CA ALA A 11 -11.23 11.01 2.13
C ALA A 11 -11.27 10.81 3.65
N PRO A 12 -11.86 9.72 4.17
CA PRO A 12 -11.98 9.51 5.60
C PRO A 12 -10.59 9.45 6.23
N VAL A 13 -10.36 10.30 7.23
CA VAL A 13 -9.16 10.26 8.07
C VAL A 13 -9.48 9.43 9.30
N LYS A 14 -8.70 8.35 9.52
CA LYS A 14 -8.46 7.52 10.73
C LYS A 14 -8.34 6.07 10.24
N GLY A 15 -7.24 5.33 10.35
CA GLY A 15 -6.02 5.42 11.14
C GLY A 15 -5.59 3.97 11.35
N ALA A 16 -4.69 3.43 10.53
CA ALA A 16 -3.40 3.02 11.06
C ALA A 16 -2.26 2.97 10.02
N ASN A 17 -2.43 3.44 8.78
CA ASN A 17 -1.33 3.57 7.82
C ASN A 17 -1.39 4.88 7.01
N SER A 18 -0.36 5.72 7.11
CA SER A 18 -0.29 7.04 6.44
C SER A 18 0.11 6.96 4.96
N PHE A 19 0.34 5.76 4.41
CA PHE A 19 0.64 5.60 2.99
C PHE A 19 -0.63 5.68 2.14
N THR A 20 -0.57 6.42 1.05
CA THR A 20 -1.55 6.33 -0.05
C THR A 20 -1.37 5.03 -0.85
N GLU A 21 -2.35 4.66 -1.67
CA GLU A 21 -2.24 3.50 -2.56
C GLU A 21 -0.96 3.55 -3.42
N ALA A 22 -0.63 4.71 -3.97
CA ALA A 22 0.57 4.92 -4.78
C ALA A 22 1.86 4.74 -3.98
N GLN A 23 1.90 5.22 -2.72
CA GLN A 23 3.05 5.03 -1.84
C GLN A 23 3.23 3.57 -1.44
N ALA A 24 2.13 2.89 -1.10
CA ALA A 24 2.16 1.49 -0.73
C ALA A 24 2.61 0.62 -1.90
N LYS A 25 2.08 0.89 -3.11
CA LYS A 25 2.50 0.26 -4.36
C LYS A 25 3.99 0.44 -4.59
N SER A 26 4.49 1.68 -4.51
CA SER A 26 5.92 1.98 -4.73
C SER A 26 6.79 1.20 -3.75
N ARG A 27 6.38 1.09 -2.48
CA ARG A 27 7.13 0.36 -1.44
C ARG A 27 7.19 -1.14 -1.69
N ILE A 28 6.07 -1.71 -2.14
CA ILE A 28 5.99 -3.11 -2.56
C ILE A 28 6.90 -3.34 -3.79
N GLU A 29 6.90 -2.42 -4.76
CA GLU A 29 7.79 -2.48 -5.92
C GLU A 29 9.26 -2.40 -5.52
N GLU A 30 9.61 -1.51 -4.57
CA GLU A 30 10.96 -1.40 -4.00
C GLU A 30 11.40 -2.67 -3.25
N ALA A 31 10.46 -3.43 -2.67
CA ALA A 31 10.74 -4.73 -2.05
C ALA A 31 11.00 -5.87 -3.07
N GLY A 32 10.98 -5.56 -4.37
CA GLY A 32 11.28 -6.49 -5.47
C GLY A 32 10.06 -7.26 -5.97
N TYR A 33 8.86 -6.80 -5.65
CA TYR A 33 7.62 -7.32 -6.22
C TYR A 33 7.25 -6.54 -7.47
N THR A 34 6.52 -7.17 -8.39
CA THR A 34 6.14 -6.59 -9.69
C THR A 34 4.66 -6.84 -9.95
N GLY A 35 4.04 -6.09 -10.86
CA GLY A 35 2.62 -6.30 -11.20
C GLY A 35 1.67 -6.10 -10.00
N VAL A 36 2.02 -5.20 -9.08
CA VAL A 36 1.23 -4.89 -7.89
C VAL A 36 -0.16 -4.39 -8.29
N SER A 37 -1.19 -5.10 -7.84
CA SER A 37 -2.59 -4.92 -8.23
C SER A 37 -3.50 -5.23 -7.04
N GLY A 38 -4.73 -4.71 -7.04
CA GLY A 38 -5.71 -5.01 -5.99
C GLY A 38 -5.27 -4.51 -4.61
N LEU A 39 -4.63 -3.34 -4.59
CA LEU A 39 -4.08 -2.75 -3.38
C LEU A 39 -5.21 -2.17 -2.52
N LYS A 40 -5.33 -2.63 -1.28
CA LYS A 40 -6.43 -2.33 -0.37
C LYS A 40 -5.88 -2.13 1.04
N LEU A 41 -6.28 -1.05 1.70
CA LEU A 41 -5.96 -0.83 3.10
C LEU A 41 -6.94 -1.63 3.96
N ASP A 42 -6.40 -2.48 4.83
CA ASP A 42 -7.13 -3.03 5.95
C ASP A 42 -7.15 -1.97 7.05
N GLU A 43 -8.27 -1.25 7.15
CA GLU A 43 -8.44 -0.15 8.11
C GLU A 43 -8.48 -0.64 9.57
N GLU A 44 -8.85 -1.90 9.80
CA GLU A 44 -8.85 -2.52 11.14
C GLU A 44 -7.42 -2.74 11.65
N ASN A 45 -6.51 -3.20 10.79
CA ASN A 45 -5.13 -3.54 11.16
C ASN A 45 -4.10 -2.47 10.76
N GLY A 46 -4.47 -1.52 9.90
CA GLY A 46 -3.53 -0.54 9.33
C GLY A 46 -2.53 -1.17 8.37
N ILE A 47 -2.90 -2.23 7.67
CA ILE A 47 -2.01 -2.97 6.78
C ILE A 47 -2.52 -2.84 5.34
N TRP A 48 -1.64 -2.44 4.44
CA TRP A 48 -1.91 -2.43 3.01
C TRP A 48 -1.75 -3.84 2.46
N GLU A 49 -2.82 -4.44 1.96
CA GLU A 49 -2.77 -5.72 1.27
C GLU A 49 -2.80 -5.48 -0.25
N ALA A 50 -1.99 -6.21 -1.00
CA ALA A 50 -2.03 -6.16 -2.46
C ALA A 50 -1.59 -7.48 -3.05
N SER A 51 -2.05 -7.80 -4.26
CA SER A 51 -1.53 -8.93 -5.02
C SER A 51 -0.35 -8.48 -5.87
N ALA A 52 0.77 -9.16 -5.79
CA ALA A 52 1.96 -8.88 -6.58
C ALA A 52 2.62 -10.16 -7.08
N MET A 53 3.58 -10.02 -7.99
CA MET A 53 4.38 -11.12 -8.53
C MET A 53 5.82 -11.01 -8.03
N LYS A 54 6.36 -12.11 -7.50
CA LYS A 54 7.79 -12.22 -7.18
C LYS A 54 8.38 -13.33 -8.03
N GLY A 55 9.14 -12.95 -9.06
CA GLY A 55 9.62 -13.89 -10.07
C GLY A 55 8.46 -14.44 -10.90
N ASN A 56 8.23 -15.76 -10.86
CA ASN A 56 7.17 -16.44 -11.60
C ASN A 56 5.92 -16.76 -10.75
N GLU A 57 5.90 -16.38 -9.48
CA GLU A 57 4.80 -16.67 -8.57
C GLU A 57 3.98 -15.41 -8.31
N LYS A 58 2.65 -15.52 -8.42
CA LYS A 58 1.70 -14.50 -7.95
C LYS A 58 1.34 -14.79 -6.50
N LEU A 59 1.49 -13.80 -5.64
CA LEU A 59 1.21 -13.90 -4.22
C LEU A 59 0.63 -12.60 -3.68
N ASP A 60 0.03 -12.68 -2.50
CA ASP A 60 -0.43 -11.51 -1.78
C ASP A 60 0.68 -11.00 -0.85
N VAL A 61 0.85 -9.70 -0.84
CA VAL A 61 1.81 -8.97 -0.02
C VAL A 61 1.07 -8.04 0.92
N GLN A 62 1.70 -7.81 2.07
CA GLN A 62 1.19 -6.99 3.13
C GLN A 62 2.25 -5.95 3.47
N LEU A 63 1.86 -4.69 3.52
CA LEU A 63 2.70 -3.57 3.90
C LEU A 63 2.16 -2.99 5.20
N ASP A 64 2.94 -3.09 6.28
CA ASP A 64 2.55 -2.49 7.55
C ASP A 64 2.84 -0.99 7.58
N TYR A 65 2.35 -0.31 8.61
CA TYR A 65 2.49 1.14 8.79
C TYR A 65 3.92 1.62 9.01
N GLN A 66 4.82 0.74 9.45
CA GLN A 66 6.25 1.04 9.55
C GLN A 66 6.95 0.93 8.19
N GLY A 67 6.28 0.34 7.19
CA GLY A 67 6.79 0.20 5.85
C GLY A 67 7.49 -1.13 5.56
N ASN A 68 7.30 -2.16 6.39
CA ASN A 68 7.79 -3.51 6.10
C ASN A 68 6.83 -4.20 5.14
N VAL A 69 7.39 -4.76 4.07
CA VAL A 69 6.65 -5.55 3.09
C VAL A 69 6.87 -7.03 3.39
N THR A 70 5.83 -7.72 3.81
CA THR A 70 5.81 -9.17 4.03
C THR A 70 4.99 -9.85 2.94
N LYS A 71 5.36 -11.09 2.59
CA LYS A 71 4.48 -11.94 1.78
C LYS A 71 3.50 -12.63 2.71
N LYS A 72 2.21 -12.65 2.35
CA LYS A 72 1.20 -13.44 3.05
C LYS A 72 1.44 -14.91 2.66
N PRO A 73 1.88 -15.79 3.57
CA PRO A 73 1.94 -17.21 3.26
C PRO A 73 0.50 -17.71 3.04
N MET A 74 0.28 -18.29 1.86
CA MET A 74 -0.95 -18.98 1.48
C MET A 74 -1.16 -20.25 2.31
#